data_AF-A0A9W7F4S3-F1
#
_entry.id   AF-A0A9W7F4S3-F1
#
_cell.length_a   1.000
_cell.length_b   1.000
_cell.length_c   1.000
_cell.angle_alpha   90.00
_cell.angle_beta   90.00
_cell.angle_gamma   90.00
#
_symmetry.space_group_name_H-M   'P 1'
#
loop_
_entity.id
_entity.type
_entity.pdbx_description
1 polymer ?
#
loop_
_entity_poly.entity_id
_entity_poly.type
_entity_poly.pdbx_seq_one_letter_code
_entity_poly.pdbx_strand_id
1 'polypeptide(L)'
;MMRFSLFALLVFGCTSAFAPSSRTTARVVNIHATILRDAITEVANGEPLDSKSSSSTVTSLLRGCQISRPDPDNKPTDYEISIDGVEADLGRFSEQMYRKCTTDAKRQNFQGFRPGTIPPHLLNTYKTFAMDETGRETIMEAMTQNKVSPFERTREEIAFTSVSFVPPLSKKKKKKKKTSPAENADPVVAPPPIPLSFDSMDNAVKGGWSPGIPFSFTSSCKGQPIGMDVLQTSSRKDGLSAMFPTERTS
;
A
#
# COMPACT_ATOMS: atom_id res chain seq x y z
N MET A 1 3.78 -10.69 82.38
CA MET A 1 3.46 -11.60 81.26
C MET A 1 3.98 -10.96 79.98
N MET A 2 5.27 -11.07 79.71
CA MET A 2 5.98 -12.02 78.82
C MET A 2 5.69 -11.85 77.31
N ARG A 3 6.79 -11.55 76.60
CA ARG A 3 7.03 -11.28 75.17
C ARG A 3 7.07 -12.56 74.32
N PHE A 4 6.85 -12.47 73.00
CA PHE A 4 7.43 -13.22 71.84
C PHE A 4 6.65 -12.71 70.60
N SER A 5 7.16 -12.16 69.48
CA SER A 5 8.30 -12.40 68.56
C SER A 5 8.32 -13.78 67.90
N LEU A 6 7.89 -13.89 66.63
CA LEU A 6 8.62 -14.55 65.51
C LEU A 6 7.80 -14.63 64.18
N PHE A 7 8.44 -14.13 63.11
CA PHE A 7 8.60 -14.71 61.76
C PHE A 7 7.43 -15.40 61.02
N ALA A 8 7.09 -14.88 59.82
CA ALA A 8 6.66 -15.72 58.70
C ALA A 8 7.00 -15.09 57.34
N LEU A 9 7.86 -15.82 56.62
CA LEU A 9 8.34 -15.79 55.25
C LEU A 9 7.83 -14.76 54.23
N LEU A 10 8.83 -14.08 53.66
CA LEU A 10 8.83 -13.34 52.40
C LEU A 10 9.17 -14.33 51.26
N VAL A 11 8.20 -14.65 50.40
CA VAL A 11 8.44 -15.40 49.15
C VAL A 11 8.72 -14.38 48.05
N PHE A 12 10.00 -14.21 47.72
CA PHE A 12 10.44 -13.47 46.53
C PHE A 12 10.10 -14.31 45.28
N GLY A 13 8.93 -14.05 44.70
CA GLY A 13 8.59 -14.47 43.35
C GLY A 13 9.33 -13.61 42.34
N CYS A 14 10.42 -14.14 41.80
CA CYS A 14 11.14 -13.56 40.66
C CYS A 14 10.28 -13.74 39.39
N THR A 15 9.32 -12.85 39.16
CA THR A 15 8.69 -12.70 37.85
C THR A 15 9.58 -11.80 37.01
N SER A 16 10.49 -12.42 36.25
CA SER A 16 11.15 -11.75 35.13
C SER A 16 10.07 -11.38 34.11
N ALA A 17 9.64 -10.12 34.19
CA ALA A 17 8.88 -9.47 33.14
C ALA A 17 9.72 -9.53 31.86
N PHE A 18 9.42 -10.49 30.99
CA PHE A 18 9.91 -10.52 29.62
C PHE A 18 9.18 -9.40 28.87
N ALA A 19 9.63 -8.17 29.07
CA ALA A 19 9.21 -7.04 28.26
C ALA A 19 9.64 -7.33 26.82
N PRO A 20 8.72 -7.43 25.84
CA PRO A 20 9.12 -7.52 24.45
C PRO A 20 9.89 -6.22 24.14
N SER A 21 11.19 -6.36 23.88
CA SER A 21 12.06 -5.27 23.48
C SER A 21 11.54 -4.69 22.17
N SER A 22 10.78 -3.60 22.27
CA SER A 22 10.26 -2.82 21.14
C SER A 22 11.36 -2.10 20.34
N ARG A 23 12.64 -2.34 20.66
CA ARG A 23 13.78 -1.72 19.97
C ARG A 23 14.18 -2.41 18.67
N THR A 24 13.71 -3.62 18.39
CA THR A 24 14.11 -4.33 17.16
C THR A 24 13.22 -3.99 15.96
N THR A 25 11.96 -3.60 16.18
CA THR A 25 11.05 -3.16 15.11
C THR A 25 11.40 -1.77 14.55
N ALA A 26 11.97 -0.88 15.36
CA ALA A 26 12.27 0.50 14.94
C ALA A 26 13.41 0.63 13.90
N ARG A 27 14.33 -0.34 13.81
CA ARG A 27 15.41 -0.31 12.79
C ARG A 27 14.99 -0.85 11.42
N VAL A 28 13.87 -1.57 11.34
CA VAL A 28 13.37 -2.09 10.05
C VAL A 28 12.70 -0.97 9.24
N VAL A 29 12.09 0.02 9.89
CA VAL A 29 11.29 1.07 9.23
C VAL A 29 12.15 2.12 8.53
N ASN A 30 13.35 2.43 9.05
CA ASN A 30 14.15 3.56 8.54
C ASN A 30 14.97 3.24 7.27
N ILE A 31 15.01 1.98 6.83
CA ILE A 31 15.69 1.55 5.59
C ILE A 31 14.69 1.48 4.41
N HIS A 32 13.37 1.53 4.68
CA HIS A 32 12.34 1.34 3.66
C HIS A 32 12.21 2.51 2.66
N ALA A 33 12.41 3.76 3.09
CA ALA A 33 12.18 4.94 2.24
C ALA A 33 13.16 5.05 1.04
N THR A 34 14.41 4.62 1.18
CA THR A 34 15.40 4.63 0.09
C THR A 34 15.20 3.47 -0.89
N ILE A 35 14.71 2.31 -0.41
CA ILE A 35 14.50 1.10 -1.22
C ILE A 35 13.37 1.29 -2.25
N LEU A 36 12.37 2.10 -1.93
CA LEU A 36 11.21 2.35 -2.79
C LEU A 36 11.54 3.10 -4.08
N ARG A 37 12.42 4.11 -4.02
CA ARG A 37 12.81 4.88 -5.22
C ARG A 37 13.57 4.04 -6.24
N ASP A 38 14.45 3.14 -5.77
CA ASP A 38 15.20 2.26 -6.65
C ASP A 38 14.31 1.17 -7.26
N ALA A 39 13.22 0.76 -6.58
CA ALA A 39 12.34 -0.32 -7.04
C ALA A 39 11.47 0.14 -8.20
N ILE A 40 10.91 1.34 -8.08
CA ILE A 40 10.08 1.97 -9.10
C ILE A 40 10.91 2.22 -10.36
N THR A 41 12.16 2.64 -10.20
CA THR A 41 13.08 2.88 -11.33
C THR A 41 13.50 1.58 -12.02
N GLU A 42 13.66 0.47 -11.29
CA GLU A 42 14.05 -0.82 -11.87
C GLU A 42 12.86 -1.55 -12.54
N VAL A 43 11.63 -1.38 -12.05
CA VAL A 43 10.41 -1.88 -12.73
C VAL A 43 10.16 -1.14 -14.05
N ALA A 44 10.49 0.15 -14.11
CA ALA A 44 10.42 0.93 -15.36
C ALA A 44 11.53 0.55 -16.37
N ASN A 45 12.64 -0.06 -15.91
CA ASN A 45 13.85 -0.30 -16.71
C ASN A 45 14.28 -1.78 -16.80
N GLY A 46 13.42 -2.73 -16.40
CA GLY A 46 13.74 -4.16 -16.42
C GLY A 46 13.91 -4.71 -17.85
N GLU A 47 15.17 -4.94 -18.21
CA GLU A 47 15.77 -5.68 -19.35
C GLU A 47 14.86 -6.25 -20.47
N PRO A 48 15.24 -6.06 -21.75
CA PRO A 48 14.46 -6.44 -22.91
C PRO A 48 14.61 -7.94 -23.24
N LEU A 49 13.48 -8.64 -23.34
CA LEU A 49 13.38 -9.78 -24.26
C LEU A 49 13.08 -9.22 -25.65
N ASP A 50 14.14 -9.07 -26.45
CA ASP A 50 14.19 -8.79 -27.89
C ASP A 50 12.86 -8.43 -28.56
N SER A 51 12.41 -7.20 -28.34
CA SER A 51 11.41 -6.57 -29.22
C SER A 51 11.58 -5.06 -29.17
N LYS A 52 11.69 -4.50 -30.36
CA LYS A 52 11.88 -3.09 -30.68
C LYS A 52 10.74 -2.25 -30.08
N SER A 53 10.90 -1.82 -28.84
CA SER A 53 9.97 -0.96 -28.11
C SER A 53 10.57 0.45 -28.07
N SER A 54 10.04 1.31 -28.94
CA SER A 54 10.23 2.76 -28.88
C SER A 54 9.86 3.29 -27.49
N SER A 55 10.82 3.96 -26.85
CA SER A 55 10.57 4.93 -25.78
C SER A 55 9.50 5.90 -26.25
N SER A 56 8.27 5.59 -25.87
CA SER A 56 7.12 6.44 -26.03
C SER A 56 6.78 6.85 -24.61
N THR A 57 6.83 8.15 -24.35
CA THR A 57 6.17 8.79 -23.22
C THR A 57 4.67 8.55 -23.40
N VAL A 58 4.23 7.31 -23.25
CA VAL A 58 2.82 6.96 -23.16
C VAL A 58 2.46 7.34 -21.74
N THR A 59 1.88 8.53 -21.59
CA THR A 59 1.00 8.86 -20.48
C THR A 59 -0.20 7.91 -20.55
N SER A 60 0.04 6.61 -20.35
CA SER A 60 -1.03 5.63 -20.22
C SER A 60 -1.64 5.89 -18.86
N LEU A 61 -2.77 6.57 -18.87
CA LEU A 61 -3.67 6.65 -17.72
C LEU A 61 -3.77 5.26 -17.09
N LEU A 62 -3.55 5.20 -15.79
CA LEU A 62 -3.62 4.01 -14.96
C LEU A 62 -5.04 3.46 -15.12
N ARG A 63 -5.13 2.31 -15.80
CA ARG A 63 -6.42 1.66 -16.08
C ARG A 63 -7.04 1.15 -14.78
N GLY A 64 -8.36 1.05 -14.74
CA GLY A 64 -9.07 0.60 -13.54
C GLY A 64 -9.08 1.61 -12.39
N CYS A 65 -8.61 2.85 -12.59
CA CYS A 65 -8.66 3.88 -11.56
C CYS A 65 -9.90 4.77 -11.70
N GLN A 66 -10.63 4.94 -10.60
CA GLN A 66 -11.74 5.87 -10.48
C GLN A 66 -11.49 6.77 -9.28
N ILE A 67 -11.57 8.09 -9.48
CA ILE A 67 -11.44 9.09 -8.43
C ILE A 67 -12.78 9.82 -8.28
N SER A 68 -13.38 9.71 -7.10
CA SER A 68 -14.58 10.44 -6.70
C SER A 68 -14.25 11.47 -5.61
N ARG A 69 -15.04 12.54 -5.56
CA ARG A 69 -15.07 13.48 -4.43
C ARG A 69 -16.41 13.31 -3.74
N PRO A 70 -16.46 12.68 -2.55
CA PRO A 70 -17.73 12.34 -1.91
C PRO A 70 -18.53 13.60 -1.51
N ASP A 71 -17.86 14.63 -0.99
CA ASP A 71 -18.50 15.87 -0.51
C ASP A 71 -17.71 17.12 -0.95
N PRO A 72 -17.89 17.64 -2.17
CA PRO A 72 -17.11 18.76 -2.69
C PRO A 72 -17.29 20.05 -1.88
N ASP A 73 -18.45 20.26 -1.24
CA ASP A 73 -18.76 21.49 -0.51
C ASP A 73 -18.19 21.50 0.92
N ASN A 74 -18.22 20.35 1.61
CA ASN A 74 -17.75 20.24 2.99
C ASN A 74 -16.27 19.88 3.09
N LYS A 75 -15.77 19.06 2.16
CA LYS A 75 -14.41 18.49 2.20
C LYS A 75 -13.78 18.56 0.81
N PRO A 76 -13.41 19.77 0.34
CA PRO A 76 -12.90 19.97 -1.02
C PRO A 76 -11.56 19.25 -1.28
N THR A 77 -10.86 18.87 -0.22
CA THR A 77 -9.56 18.19 -0.27
C THR A 77 -9.64 16.68 -0.18
N ASP A 78 -10.81 16.11 0.12
CA ASP A 78 -10.95 14.67 0.35
C ASP A 78 -11.35 13.96 -0.94
N TYR A 79 -10.59 12.93 -1.28
CA TYR A 79 -10.78 12.11 -2.46
C TYR A 79 -10.98 10.66 -2.04
N GLU A 80 -11.89 10.00 -2.72
CA GLU A 80 -12.07 8.56 -2.65
C GLU A 80 -11.56 7.96 -3.97
N ILE A 81 -10.65 7.01 -3.87
CA ILE A 81 -9.98 6.38 -5.00
C ILE A 81 -10.33 4.89 -4.97
N SER A 82 -10.89 4.40 -6.08
CA SER A 82 -11.18 2.99 -6.32
C SER A 82 -10.28 2.47 -7.42
N ILE A 83 -9.50 1.44 -7.14
CA ILE A 83 -8.57 0.81 -8.07
C ILE A 83 -9.01 -0.64 -8.33
N ASP A 84 -9.21 -0.98 -9.60
CA ASP A 84 -9.31 -2.36 -10.06
C ASP A 84 -7.93 -2.98 -10.28
N GLY A 85 -7.57 -3.95 -9.44
CA GLY A 85 -6.26 -4.59 -9.46
C GLY A 85 -5.96 -5.43 -10.69
N VAL A 86 -6.98 -5.85 -11.44
CA VAL A 86 -6.78 -6.60 -12.69
C VAL A 86 -6.36 -5.64 -13.80
N GLU A 87 -7.09 -4.53 -13.96
CA GLU A 87 -6.78 -3.53 -14.98
C GLU A 87 -5.48 -2.76 -14.68
N ALA A 88 -5.18 -2.53 -13.39
CA ALA A 88 -3.97 -1.84 -12.94
C ALA A 88 -2.73 -2.75 -12.79
N ASP A 89 -2.83 -4.05 -13.13
CA ASP A 89 -1.75 -5.05 -13.01
C ASP A 89 -1.07 -5.10 -11.62
N LEU A 90 -1.87 -4.96 -10.56
CA LEU A 90 -1.36 -4.94 -9.18
C LEU A 90 -0.79 -6.30 -8.73
N GLY A 91 -1.19 -7.38 -9.38
CA GLY A 91 -0.63 -8.71 -9.13
C GLY A 91 0.88 -8.74 -9.43
N ARG A 92 1.27 -8.32 -10.64
CA ARG A 92 2.68 -8.29 -11.04
C ARG A 92 3.49 -7.27 -10.25
N PHE A 93 2.92 -6.09 -10.02
CA PHE A 93 3.60 -5.03 -9.29
C PHE A 93 3.88 -5.42 -7.83
N SER A 94 2.89 -5.99 -7.13
CA SER A 94 3.09 -6.48 -5.75
C SER A 94 4.06 -7.65 -5.67
N GLU A 95 4.12 -8.52 -6.68
CA GLU A 95 5.12 -9.59 -6.75
C GLU A 95 6.55 -9.04 -6.83
N GLN A 96 6.77 -8.04 -7.68
CA GLN A 96 8.08 -7.40 -7.81
C GLN A 96 8.49 -6.70 -6.51
N MET A 97 7.56 -5.97 -5.89
CA MET A 97 7.79 -5.32 -4.59
C MET A 97 8.19 -6.35 -3.52
N TYR A 98 7.44 -7.45 -3.41
CA TYR A 98 7.73 -8.53 -2.47
C TYR A 98 9.09 -9.20 -2.74
N ARG A 99 9.42 -9.47 -4.01
CA ARG A 99 10.73 -10.06 -4.39
C ARG A 99 11.88 -9.14 -3.99
N LYS A 100 11.73 -7.83 -4.15
CA LYS A 100 12.75 -6.86 -3.74
C LYS A 100 12.92 -6.85 -2.23
N CYS A 101 11.84 -6.62 -1.48
CA CYS A 101 11.88 -6.59 -0.01
C CYS A 101 12.46 -7.88 0.59
N THR A 102 12.10 -9.03 0.04
CA THR A 102 12.63 -10.32 0.52
C THR A 102 14.08 -10.55 0.12
N THR A 103 14.54 -10.06 -1.04
CA THR A 103 15.95 -10.12 -1.44
C THR A 103 16.81 -9.29 -0.50
N ASP A 104 16.36 -8.09 -0.16
CA ASP A 104 17.07 -7.23 0.79
C ASP A 104 17.05 -7.78 2.21
N ALA A 105 15.92 -8.32 2.67
CA ALA A 105 15.83 -9.01 3.95
C ALA A 105 16.81 -10.18 4.06
N LYS A 106 16.98 -10.98 3.00
CA LYS A 106 17.94 -12.10 2.97
C LYS A 106 19.39 -11.65 3.13
N ARG A 107 19.74 -10.44 2.70
CA ARG A 107 21.09 -9.85 2.85
C ARG A 107 21.39 -9.43 4.29
N GLN A 108 20.38 -9.21 5.13
CA GLN A 108 20.54 -8.73 6.51
C GLN A 108 21.01 -9.81 7.51
N ASN A 109 21.07 -11.09 7.12
CA ASN A 109 21.56 -12.21 7.95
C ASN A 109 20.99 -12.25 9.39
N PHE A 110 19.75 -12.72 9.54
CA PHE A 110 19.08 -12.84 10.84
C PHE A 110 19.81 -13.77 11.81
N GLN A 111 20.02 -13.32 13.05
CA GLN A 111 20.67 -14.12 14.10
C GLN A 111 19.90 -15.41 14.39
N GLY A 112 20.61 -16.54 14.45
CA GLY A 112 20.01 -17.86 14.70
C GLY A 112 19.39 -18.52 13.47
N PHE A 113 19.42 -17.86 12.31
CA PHE A 113 18.98 -18.43 11.04
C PHE A 113 20.15 -18.59 10.08
N ARG A 114 20.01 -19.53 9.13
CA ARG A 114 21.01 -19.72 8.08
C ARG A 114 21.08 -18.45 7.21
N PRO A 115 22.27 -17.95 6.85
CA PRO A 115 22.42 -16.85 5.91
C PRO A 115 21.56 -17.03 4.65
N GLY A 116 20.88 -15.97 4.22
CA GLY A 116 19.93 -16.01 3.09
C GLY A 116 18.55 -16.60 3.40
N THR A 117 18.24 -16.89 4.67
CA THR A 117 16.93 -17.39 5.11
C THR A 117 16.16 -16.32 5.87
N ILE A 118 14.90 -16.07 5.49
CA ILE A 118 14.00 -15.19 6.23
C ILE A 118 13.24 -16.03 7.28
N PRO A 119 13.19 -15.59 8.54
CA PRO A 119 12.38 -16.24 9.56
C PRO A 119 10.91 -16.41 9.12
N PRO A 120 10.29 -17.59 9.31
CA PRO A 120 8.97 -17.89 8.75
C PRO A 120 7.86 -16.99 9.27
N HIS A 121 7.97 -16.50 10.51
CA HIS A 121 7.00 -15.58 11.10
C HIS A 121 7.01 -14.18 10.46
N LEU A 122 8.11 -13.77 9.80
CA LEU A 122 8.22 -12.48 9.12
C LEU A 122 7.66 -12.50 7.70
N LEU A 123 7.42 -13.69 7.12
CA LEU A 123 6.95 -13.80 5.74
C LEU A 123 5.59 -13.10 5.53
N ASN A 124 4.68 -13.22 6.50
CA ASN A 124 3.39 -12.54 6.42
C ASN A 124 3.55 -11.01 6.52
N THR A 125 4.46 -10.53 7.37
CA THR A 125 4.77 -9.09 7.46
C THR A 125 5.28 -8.54 6.13
N TYR A 126 6.17 -9.25 5.43
CA TYR A 126 6.63 -8.83 4.11
C TYR A 126 5.53 -8.86 3.05
N LYS A 127 4.56 -9.79 3.15
CA LYS A 127 3.40 -9.82 2.25
C LYS A 127 2.48 -8.62 2.49
N THR A 128 2.08 -8.36 3.74
CA THR A 128 1.27 -7.17 4.08
C THR A 128 1.99 -5.92 3.62
N PHE A 129 3.29 -5.81 3.91
CA PHE A 129 4.08 -4.65 3.51
C PHE A 129 4.08 -4.45 1.99
N ALA A 130 4.33 -5.49 1.20
CA ALA A 130 4.32 -5.39 -0.26
C ALA A 130 2.94 -4.97 -0.79
N MET A 131 1.85 -5.45 -0.18
CA MET A 131 0.49 -5.09 -0.56
C MET A 131 0.16 -3.63 -0.25
N ASP A 132 0.46 -3.17 0.97
CA ASP A 132 0.24 -1.79 1.43
C ASP A 132 1.04 -0.80 0.59
N GLU A 133 2.31 -1.11 0.35
CA GLU A 133 3.21 -0.25 -0.41
C GLU A 133 2.81 -0.15 -1.87
N THR A 134 2.44 -1.28 -2.50
CA THR A 134 1.86 -1.27 -3.84
C THR A 134 0.61 -0.39 -3.90
N GLY A 135 -0.31 -0.52 -2.92
CA GLY A 135 -1.51 0.31 -2.89
C GLY A 135 -1.22 1.81 -2.77
N ARG A 136 -0.28 2.21 -1.89
CA ARG A 136 0.09 3.61 -1.69
C ARG A 136 0.74 4.21 -2.95
N GLU A 137 1.67 3.51 -3.57
CA GLU A 137 2.31 3.99 -4.82
C GLU A 137 1.29 4.11 -5.96
N THR A 138 0.37 3.16 -6.10
CA THR A 138 -0.70 3.25 -7.11
C THR A 138 -1.62 4.45 -6.88
N ILE A 139 -1.95 4.76 -5.62
CA ILE A 139 -2.74 5.95 -5.28
C ILE A 139 -2.01 7.24 -5.66
N MET A 140 -0.72 7.35 -5.33
CA MET A 140 0.08 8.54 -5.62
C MET A 140 0.20 8.79 -7.13
N GLU A 141 0.39 7.72 -7.91
CA GLU A 141 0.40 7.77 -9.37
C GLU A 141 -0.97 8.21 -9.90
N ALA A 142 -2.06 7.61 -9.38
CA ALA A 142 -3.42 7.97 -9.75
C ALA A 142 -3.74 9.45 -9.50
N MET A 143 -3.34 10.01 -8.35
CA MET A 143 -3.51 11.43 -8.03
C MET A 143 -2.77 12.32 -9.03
N THR A 144 -1.51 11.98 -9.31
CA THR A 144 -0.65 12.73 -10.24
C THR A 144 -1.26 12.77 -11.65
N GLN A 145 -1.75 11.63 -12.15
CA GLN A 145 -2.39 11.54 -13.46
C GLN A 145 -3.70 12.32 -13.56
N ASN A 146 -4.43 12.45 -12.45
CA ASN A 146 -5.67 13.22 -12.36
C ASN A 146 -5.47 14.69 -11.99
N LYS A 147 -4.23 15.19 -12.05
CA LYS A 147 -3.88 16.58 -11.72
C LYS A 147 -4.28 16.97 -10.29
N VAL A 148 -4.18 16.04 -9.34
CA VAL A 148 -4.35 16.31 -7.92
C VAL A 148 -2.97 16.28 -7.28
N SER A 149 -2.55 17.39 -6.69
CA SER A 149 -1.31 17.46 -5.92
C SER A 149 -1.54 16.80 -4.56
N PRO A 150 -0.85 15.70 -4.22
CA PRO A 150 -0.88 15.18 -2.87
C PRO A 150 -0.24 16.19 -1.91
N PHE A 151 -0.76 16.27 -0.68
CA PHE A 151 -0.08 16.94 0.42
C PHE A 151 1.17 16.16 0.87
N GLU A 152 2.08 16.84 1.58
CA GLU A 152 3.36 16.26 2.01
C GLU A 152 3.20 15.00 2.89
N ARG A 153 2.14 14.94 3.71
CA ARG A 153 1.81 13.79 4.58
C ARG A 153 0.74 12.85 4.02
N THR A 154 0.37 13.00 2.75
CA THR A 154 -0.69 12.19 2.14
C THR A 154 -0.34 10.71 2.17
N ARG A 155 0.94 10.40 1.96
CA ARG A 155 1.41 9.02 1.93
C ARG A 155 1.11 8.28 3.23
N GLU A 156 1.32 8.91 4.39
CA GLU A 156 1.03 8.32 5.70
C GLU A 156 -0.47 8.34 6.03
N GLU A 157 -1.21 9.33 5.52
CA GLU A 157 -2.65 9.49 5.77
C GLU A 157 -3.56 8.62 4.89
N ILE A 158 -3.01 7.98 3.83
CA ILE A 158 -3.76 7.02 3.01
C ILE A 158 -4.29 5.88 3.90
N ALA A 159 -5.62 5.76 3.91
CA ALA A 159 -6.35 4.75 4.67
C ALA A 159 -7.20 3.90 3.71
N PHE A 160 -6.90 2.60 3.65
CA PHE A 160 -7.66 1.64 2.86
C PHE A 160 -8.97 1.31 3.56
N THR A 161 -10.08 1.50 2.86
CA THR A 161 -11.43 1.25 3.37
C THR A 161 -11.87 -0.19 3.12
N SER A 162 -11.57 -0.71 1.93
CA SER A 162 -11.94 -2.07 1.54
C SER A 162 -10.93 -2.63 0.57
N VAL A 163 -10.65 -3.92 0.71
CA VAL A 163 -9.70 -4.67 -0.12
C VAL A 163 -10.38 -5.94 -0.58
N SER A 164 -10.31 -6.25 -1.87
CA SER A 164 -10.91 -7.45 -2.43
C SER A 164 -9.98 -8.17 -3.38
N PHE A 165 -10.06 -9.49 -3.44
CA PHE A 165 -9.32 -10.27 -4.42
C PHE A 165 -10.07 -11.55 -4.78
N VAL A 166 -9.74 -12.10 -5.94
CA VAL A 166 -10.24 -13.40 -6.39
C VAL A 166 -9.21 -14.47 -6.02
N PRO A 167 -9.54 -15.42 -5.13
CA PRO A 167 -8.63 -16.50 -4.79
C PRO A 167 -8.28 -17.32 -6.04
N PRO A 168 -7.00 -17.71 -6.23
CA PRO A 168 -6.63 -18.56 -7.35
C PRO A 168 -7.38 -19.89 -7.21
N LEU A 169 -8.08 -20.28 -8.28
CA LEU A 169 -8.73 -21.59 -8.34
C LEU A 169 -7.65 -22.64 -8.07
N SER A 170 -7.75 -23.30 -6.91
CA SER A 170 -6.80 -24.35 -6.55
C SER A 170 -6.77 -25.34 -7.72
N LYS A 171 -5.66 -25.37 -8.46
CA LYS A 171 -5.50 -26.32 -9.56
C LYS A 171 -5.56 -27.68 -8.89
N LYS A 172 -6.73 -28.34 -8.93
CA LYS A 172 -6.93 -29.70 -8.41
C LYS A 172 -5.75 -30.50 -8.93
N LYS A 173 -4.83 -30.87 -8.04
CA LYS A 173 -3.64 -31.66 -8.39
C LYS A 173 -4.15 -32.81 -9.23
N LYS A 174 -3.83 -32.81 -10.52
CA LYS A 174 -4.24 -33.85 -11.46
C LYS A 174 -3.58 -35.12 -10.98
N LYS A 175 -4.27 -35.86 -10.11
CA LYS A 175 -3.87 -37.19 -9.64
C LYS A 175 -3.64 -37.97 -10.92
N LYS A 176 -2.42 -38.48 -11.13
CA LYS A 176 -1.97 -39.20 -12.32
C LYS A 176 -2.92 -40.39 -12.55
N LYS A 177 -4.02 -40.16 -13.27
CA LYS A 177 -5.06 -41.15 -13.53
C LYS A 177 -4.60 -41.96 -14.73
N LYS A 178 -4.38 -43.26 -14.46
CA LYS A 178 -4.07 -44.29 -15.44
C LYS A 178 -5.18 -44.32 -16.50
N THR A 179 -4.75 -44.41 -17.75
CA THR A 179 -5.48 -44.25 -19.00
C THR A 179 -6.75 -45.11 -19.07
N SER A 180 -7.89 -44.50 -19.43
CA SER A 180 -9.03 -45.17 -20.07
C SER A 180 -9.79 -44.14 -20.93
N PRO A 181 -10.42 -44.56 -22.04
CA PRO A 181 -10.73 -43.68 -23.15
C PRO A 181 -12.11 -43.02 -23.04
N ALA A 182 -12.10 -41.71 -23.33
CA ALA A 182 -13.09 -40.88 -24.03
C ALA A 182 -14.59 -41.17 -23.86
N GLU A 183 -15.24 -40.34 -23.06
CA GLU A 183 -16.64 -39.96 -23.27
C GLU A 183 -16.72 -38.42 -23.22
N ASN A 184 -17.26 -37.84 -24.30
CA ASN A 184 -17.39 -36.40 -24.52
C ASN A 184 -18.35 -35.82 -23.48
N ALA A 185 -17.81 -35.12 -22.48
CA ALA A 185 -18.59 -34.31 -21.55
C ALA A 185 -18.52 -32.84 -22.00
N ASP A 186 -19.70 -32.27 -22.24
CA ASP A 186 -19.93 -30.85 -22.52
C ASP A 186 -19.19 -29.94 -21.53
N PRO A 187 -18.71 -28.76 -21.96
CA PRO A 187 -18.03 -27.81 -21.09
C PRO A 187 -19.04 -27.22 -20.09
N VAL A 188 -19.10 -27.81 -18.90
CA VAL A 188 -19.77 -27.21 -17.74
C VAL A 188 -19.08 -25.88 -17.46
N VAL A 189 -19.74 -24.79 -17.84
CA VAL A 189 -19.34 -23.41 -17.56
C VAL A 189 -19.26 -23.26 -16.04
N ALA A 190 -18.05 -23.22 -15.50
CA ALA A 190 -17.84 -23.03 -14.07
C ALA A 190 -18.36 -21.63 -13.68
N PRO A 191 -19.11 -21.49 -12.58
CA PRO A 191 -19.60 -20.19 -12.12
C PRO A 191 -18.43 -19.23 -11.89
N PRO A 192 -18.62 -17.92 -12.17
CA PRO A 192 -17.56 -16.93 -12.02
C PRO A 192 -17.06 -16.93 -10.56
N PRO A 193 -15.74 -16.79 -10.33
CA PRO A 193 -15.19 -16.72 -8.98
C PRO A 193 -15.79 -15.54 -8.22
N ILE A 194 -16.24 -15.78 -6.99
CA ILE A 194 -16.76 -14.72 -6.11
C ILE A 194 -15.56 -13.99 -5.49
N PRO A 195 -15.43 -12.65 -5.66
CA PRO A 195 -14.41 -11.87 -4.97
C PRO A 195 -14.59 -11.93 -3.45
N LEU A 196 -13.50 -12.13 -2.71
CA LEU A 196 -13.50 -12.03 -1.25
C LEU A 196 -13.12 -10.60 -0.85
N SER A 197 -13.92 -9.95 0.00
CA SER A 197 -13.68 -8.60 0.51
C SER A 197 -13.25 -8.61 1.98
N PHE A 198 -12.37 -7.69 2.34
CA PHE A 198 -11.78 -7.53 3.66
C PHE A 198 -11.64 -6.04 4.01
N ASP A 199 -11.71 -5.72 5.30
CA ASP A 199 -11.61 -4.33 5.79
C ASP A 199 -10.15 -3.85 5.90
N SER A 200 -9.17 -4.76 5.83
CA SER A 200 -7.75 -4.42 5.97
C SER A 200 -6.85 -5.33 5.15
N MET A 201 -5.67 -4.80 4.76
CA MET A 201 -4.64 -5.55 4.04
C MET A 201 -4.17 -6.77 4.84
N ASP A 202 -4.02 -6.64 6.17
CA ASP A 202 -3.66 -7.75 7.05
C ASP A 202 -4.70 -8.88 7.02
N ASN A 203 -5.98 -8.52 7.00
CA ASN A 203 -7.06 -9.50 6.91
C ASN A 203 -7.10 -10.17 5.53
N ALA A 204 -6.79 -9.44 4.46
CA ALA A 204 -6.67 -10.01 3.11
C ALA A 204 -5.52 -11.04 3.02
N VAL A 205 -4.35 -10.73 3.60
CA VAL A 205 -3.21 -11.68 3.66
C VAL A 205 -3.58 -12.93 4.47
N LYS A 206 -4.25 -12.76 5.62
CA LYS A 206 -4.77 -13.89 6.43
C LYS A 206 -5.84 -14.68 5.66
N GLY A 207 -6.62 -14.00 4.83
CA GLY A 207 -7.62 -14.57 3.93
C GLY A 207 -7.05 -15.36 2.75
N GLY A 208 -5.72 -15.45 2.63
CA GLY A 208 -5.04 -16.25 1.62
C GLY A 208 -4.54 -15.45 0.42
N TRP A 209 -4.54 -14.11 0.47
CA TRP A 209 -3.86 -13.31 -0.52
C TRP A 209 -2.34 -13.58 -0.50
N SER A 210 -1.73 -13.55 -1.66
CA SER A 210 -0.28 -13.67 -1.84
C SER A 210 0.19 -12.78 -3.00
N PRO A 211 1.44 -12.28 -2.95
CA PRO A 211 2.04 -11.52 -4.04
C PRO A 211 1.90 -12.25 -5.38
N GLY A 212 1.55 -11.52 -6.43
CA GLY A 212 1.20 -12.11 -7.74
C GLY A 212 -0.31 -12.30 -7.96
N ILE A 213 -1.13 -12.23 -6.91
CA ILE A 213 -2.60 -12.25 -7.05
C ILE A 213 -3.10 -10.81 -7.16
N PRO A 214 -3.83 -10.44 -8.22
CA PRO A 214 -4.41 -9.10 -8.33
C PRO A 214 -5.44 -8.86 -7.24
N PHE A 215 -5.46 -7.65 -6.69
CA PHE A 215 -6.39 -7.23 -5.65
C PHE A 215 -6.88 -5.82 -5.95
N SER A 216 -8.17 -5.57 -5.75
CA SER A 216 -8.82 -4.28 -5.96
C SER A 216 -9.08 -3.65 -4.60
N PHE A 217 -8.99 -2.32 -4.50
CA PHE A 217 -9.19 -1.64 -3.23
C PHE A 217 -9.81 -0.26 -3.40
N THR A 218 -10.40 0.22 -2.31
CA THR A 218 -10.91 1.58 -2.18
C THR A 218 -10.19 2.26 -1.02
N SER A 219 -9.80 3.52 -1.20
CA SER A 219 -9.06 4.29 -0.21
C SER A 219 -9.53 5.74 -0.19
N SER A 220 -9.46 6.35 1.00
CA SER A 220 -9.57 7.80 1.14
C SER A 220 -8.19 8.44 1.20
N CYS A 221 -7.99 9.56 0.51
CA CYS A 221 -6.77 10.35 0.58
C CYS A 221 -7.08 11.85 0.47
N LYS A 222 -6.13 12.69 0.88
CA LYS A 222 -6.26 14.15 0.80
C LYS A 222 -5.36 14.74 -0.27
N GLY A 223 -5.83 15.76 -0.98
CA GLY A 223 -5.03 16.48 -1.97
C GLY A 223 -5.59 17.84 -2.38
N GLN A 224 -4.82 18.60 -3.15
CA GLN A 224 -5.20 19.89 -3.71
C GLN A 224 -5.33 19.78 -5.24
N PRO A 225 -6.45 20.21 -5.85
CA PRO A 225 -6.58 20.19 -7.30
C PRO A 225 -5.61 21.17 -7.96
N ILE A 226 -4.78 20.68 -8.88
CA ILE A 226 -3.85 21.50 -9.66
C ILE A 226 -4.64 22.17 -10.79
N GLY A 227 -4.95 23.46 -10.61
CA GLY A 227 -5.58 24.26 -11.67
C GLY A 227 -6.81 25.08 -11.26
N MET A 228 -7.18 25.13 -9.98
CA MET A 228 -8.27 26.02 -9.52
C MET A 228 -7.81 27.44 -9.12
N ASP A 229 -6.50 27.71 -9.09
CA ASP A 229 -5.94 28.95 -8.51
C ASP A 229 -5.61 30.10 -9.48
N VAL A 230 -6.13 30.12 -10.72
CA VAL A 230 -5.85 31.24 -11.67
C VAL A 230 -7.11 32.04 -12.05
N LEU A 231 -8.23 31.91 -11.33
CA LEU A 231 -9.42 32.74 -11.62
C LEU A 231 -10.10 33.42 -10.41
N GLN A 232 -9.59 33.30 -9.18
CA GLN A 232 -10.21 33.97 -8.01
C GLN A 232 -9.43 35.16 -7.42
N THR A 233 -8.28 35.55 -7.97
CA THR A 233 -7.52 36.72 -7.47
C THR A 233 -7.79 38.04 -8.21
N SER A 234 -8.71 38.10 -9.18
CA SER A 234 -8.97 39.34 -9.95
C SER A 234 -10.11 40.24 -9.42
N SER A 235 -10.80 39.90 -8.31
CA SER A 235 -11.86 40.74 -7.72
C SER A 235 -11.41 41.56 -6.50
N ARG A 236 -10.16 42.02 -6.48
CA ARG A 236 -9.67 43.03 -5.52
C ARG A 236 -8.98 44.22 -6.20
N LYS A 237 -9.59 44.69 -7.28
CA LYS A 237 -9.61 46.08 -7.76
C LYS A 237 -11.08 46.48 -7.55
N ASP A 238 -11.48 47.43 -6.72
CA ASP A 238 -11.03 48.81 -6.58
C ASP A 238 -11.38 49.30 -5.16
N GLY A 239 -10.47 50.03 -4.50
CA GLY A 239 -10.77 50.55 -3.17
C GLY A 239 -9.63 51.22 -2.41
N LEU A 240 -8.49 51.52 -3.04
CA LEU A 240 -7.56 52.53 -2.50
C LEU A 240 -7.70 53.80 -3.33
N SER A 241 -8.73 54.58 -3.02
CA SER A 241 -8.83 55.98 -3.41
C SER A 241 -7.68 56.74 -2.75
N ALA A 242 -6.79 57.26 -3.59
CA ALA A 242 -5.75 58.19 -3.22
C ALA A 242 -6.31 59.37 -2.42
N MET A 243 -5.91 59.52 -1.16
CA MET A 243 -6.04 60.75 -0.40
C MET A 243 -4.73 61.53 -0.60
N PHE A 244 -4.73 62.44 -1.58
CA PHE A 244 -3.72 63.48 -1.70
C PHE A 244 -4.02 64.57 -0.66
N PRO A 245 -3.10 64.94 0.24
CA PRO A 245 -3.20 66.18 0.98
C PRO A 245 -2.70 67.34 0.09
N THR A 246 -3.65 68.16 -0.33
CA THR A 246 -3.44 69.46 -0.95
C THR A 246 -3.07 70.50 0.13
N GLU A 247 -1.98 71.22 -0.11
CA GLU A 247 -1.64 72.57 0.40
C GLU A 247 -1.52 72.84 1.91
N ARG A 248 -0.37 73.41 2.31
CA ARG A 248 -0.32 74.87 2.54
C ARG A 248 1.12 75.40 2.68
N THR A 249 1.42 76.34 1.81
CA THR A 249 2.41 77.40 1.96
C THR A 249 2.07 78.32 3.13
N SER A 250 3.08 78.64 3.94
CA SER A 250 3.36 79.97 4.49
C SER A 250 4.78 80.00 5.02
#